data_AF-A0AAV3TAM4-F1
#
_entry.id   AF-A0AAV3TAM4-F1
#
_cell.length_a   1.000
_cell.length_b   1.000
_cell.length_c   1.000
_cell.angle_alpha   90.00
_cell.angle_beta   90.00
_cell.angle_gamma   90.00
#
_symmetry.space_group_name_H-M   'P 1'
#
loop_
_entity.id
_entity.type
_entity.pdbx_description
1 polymer ?
#
loop_
_entity_poly.entity_id
_entity_poly.type
_entity_poly.pdbx_seq_one_letter_code
_entity_poly.pdbx_strand_id
1 'polypeptide(L)' 'MADDPALDNFQQWQLGIAVLIGVVVVAALAATALQVLSIPFGTEIGTVGGAIVAFLAFSYWFYGR' A
#
# COMPACT_ATOMS: atom_id res chain seq x y z
N MET A 1 -4.14 2.74 -32.05
CA MET A 1 -4.61 2.65 -30.65
C MET A 1 -4.84 4.09 -30.24
N ALA A 2 -6.06 4.48 -29.93
CA ALA A 2 -6.36 5.88 -29.65
C ALA A 2 -5.68 6.24 -28.33
N ASP A 3 -4.71 7.16 -28.38
CA ASP A 3 -4.15 7.86 -27.22
C ASP A 3 -5.28 8.74 -26.66
N ASP A 4 -6.20 8.13 -25.89
CA ASP A 4 -7.26 8.86 -25.21
C ASP A 4 -6.74 9.29 -23.83
N PRO A 5 -6.40 10.57 -23.63
CA PRO A 5 -5.86 11.06 -22.36
C PRO A 5 -6.83 10.87 -21.18
N ALA A 6 -8.13 10.70 -21.43
CA ALA A 6 -9.09 10.39 -20.39
C ALA A 6 -8.97 8.94 -19.90
N LEU A 7 -8.67 7.99 -20.80
CA LEU A 7 -8.46 6.59 -20.47
C LEU A 7 -7.18 6.40 -19.64
N ASP A 8 -6.11 7.09 -20.01
CA ASP A 8 -4.83 7.04 -19.30
C ASP A 8 -4.95 7.60 -17.88
N ASN A 9 -5.65 8.73 -17.72
CA ASN A 9 -5.90 9.34 -16.42
C ASN A 9 -6.75 8.45 -15.52
N PHE A 10 -7.76 7.78 -16.10
CA PHE A 10 -8.58 6.81 -15.38
C PHE A 10 -7.77 5.61 -14.89
N GLN A 11 -6.88 5.07 -15.72
CA GLN A 11 -5.99 3.97 -15.33
C GLN A 11 -5.03 4.37 -14.20
N GLN A 12 -4.46 5.58 -14.25
CA GLN A 12 -3.61 6.10 -13.17
C GLN A 12 -4.37 6.22 -11.85
N TRP A 13 -5.62 6.71 -11.89
CA TRP A 13 -6.47 6.81 -10.71
C TRP A 13 -6.79 5.43 -10.11
N GLN A 14 -7.12 4.44 -10.96
CA GLN A 14 -7.35 3.06 -10.52
C GLN A 14 -6.12 2.45 -9.85
N LEU A 15 -4.93 2.67 -10.42
CA LEU A 15 -3.67 2.24 -9.81
C LEU A 15 -3.45 2.91 -8.47
N GLY A 16 -3.71 4.22 -8.36
CA GLY A 16 -3.63 4.95 -7.09
C GLY A 16 -4.50 4.31 -6.00
N ILE A 17 -5.76 3.97 -6.32
CA ILE A 17 -6.66 3.29 -5.39
C ILE A 17 -6.16 1.89 -5.03
N ALA A 18 -5.72 1.12 -6.02
CA ALA A 18 -5.20 -0.23 -5.78
C ALA A 18 -4.01 -0.21 -4.81
N VAL A 19 -3.09 0.75 -4.98
CA VAL A 19 -1.96 0.96 -4.07
C VAL A 19 -2.45 1.34 -2.68
N LEU A 20 -3.38 2.29 -2.55
CA LEU A 20 -3.93 2.68 -1.24
C LEU A 20 -4.57 1.51 -0.51
N ILE A 21 -5.38 0.70 -1.20
CA ILE A 21 -5.99 -0.51 -0.63
C ILE A 21 -4.90 -1.48 -0.19
N GLY A 22 -3.91 -1.75 -1.04
CA GLY A 22 -2.80 -2.64 -0.71
C GLY A 22 -2.02 -2.19 0.52
N VAL A 23 -1.73 -0.89 0.63
CA VAL A 23 -1.08 -0.27 1.78
C VAL A 23 -1.90 -0.46 3.05
N VAL A 24 -3.21 -0.19 3.00
CA VAL A 24 -4.11 -0.36 4.16
C VAL A 24 -4.17 -1.81 4.61
N VAL A 25 -4.28 -2.76 3.68
CA VAL A 25 -4.34 -4.20 3.99
C VAL A 25 -3.04 -4.64 4.68
N VAL A 26 -1.88 -4.29 4.13
CA VAL A 26 -0.58 -4.71 4.71
C VAL A 26 -0.35 -4.03 6.06
N ALA A 27 -0.67 -2.75 6.19
CA ALA A 27 -0.60 -2.03 7.46
C ALA A 27 -1.48 -2.69 8.54
N ALA A 28 -2.73 -3.04 8.20
CA ALA A 28 -3.64 -3.72 9.11
C ALA A 28 -3.11 -5.10 9.53
N LEU A 29 -2.63 -5.91 8.58
CA LEU A 29 -2.06 -7.22 8.87
C LEU A 29 -0.83 -7.13 9.77
N ALA A 30 0.07 -6.17 9.52
CA ALA A 30 1.23 -5.93 10.36
C ALA A 30 0.83 -5.51 11.77
N ALA A 31 -0.12 -4.57 11.90
CA ALA A 31 -0.66 -4.13 13.19
C ALA A 31 -1.27 -5.31 13.98
N THR A 32 -2.12 -6.12 13.34
CA THR A 32 -2.71 -7.30 13.97
C THR A 32 -1.65 -8.32 14.38
N ALA A 33 -0.65 -8.57 13.55
CA ALA A 33 0.43 -9.51 13.87
C ALA A 33 1.22 -9.06 15.12
N LEU A 34 1.59 -7.78 15.20
CA LEU A 34 2.32 -7.26 16.36
C LEU A 34 1.46 -7.21 17.62
N GLN A 35 0.15 -6.94 17.49
CA GLN A 35 -0.79 -6.98 18.59
C GLN A 35 -0.94 -8.41 19.15
N VAL A 36 -1.03 -9.43 18.29
CA VAL A 36 -1.09 -10.85 18.70
C VAL A 36 0.16 -11.27 19.47
N LEU A 37 1.32 -10.72 19.11
CA LEU A 37 2.59 -10.96 19.81
C LEU A 37 2.72 -10.15 21.11
N SER A 38 1.70 -9.40 21.52
CA SER A 38 1.71 -8.56 22.73
C SER A 38 2.86 -7.55 22.75
N ILE A 39 3.29 -7.07 21.58
CA ILE A 39 4.32 -6.04 21.49
C ILE A 39 3.74 -4.70 21.97
N PRO A 40 4.40 -3.99 22.90
CA PRO A 40 4.01 -2.64 23.28
C PRO A 40 3.95 -1.72 22.05
N PHE A 41 2.86 -0.98 21.87
CA PHE A 41 2.61 -0.13 20.70
C PHE A 41 2.62 -0.90 19.36
N GLY A 42 2.37 -2.21 19.39
CA GLY A 42 2.40 -3.07 18.20
C GLY A 42 1.42 -2.63 17.12
N THR A 43 0.24 -2.11 17.50
CA THR A 43 -0.75 -1.62 16.56
C THR A 43 -0.23 -0.40 15.78
N GLU A 44 0.32 0.59 16.47
CA GLU A 44 0.83 1.83 15.88
C GLU A 44 2.07 1.56 15.02
N ILE A 45 3.02 0.78 15.56
CA ILE A 45 4.24 0.39 14.85
C ILE A 45 3.90 -0.44 13.61
N GLY A 46 3.00 -1.40 13.74
CA GLY A 46 2.59 -2.26 12.63
C GLY A 46 1.82 -1.49 11.56
N THR A 47 0.98 -0.53 11.95
CA THR A 47 0.26 0.32 11.00
C THR A 47 1.22 1.20 10.21
N VAL A 48 2.09 1.96 10.89
CA VAL A 48 3.01 2.89 10.22
C VAL A 48 4.09 2.12 9.45
N GLY A 49 4.71 1.12 10.09
CA GLY A 49 5.75 0.29 9.49
C GLY A 49 5.22 -0.52 8.30
N GLY A 50 4.07 -1.17 8.45
CA GLY A 50 3.42 -1.91 7.37
C GLY A 50 3.02 -1.02 6.20
N ALA A 51 2.51 0.19 6.48
CA ALA A 51 2.17 1.16 5.43
C ALA A 51 3.41 1.61 4.64
N ILE A 52 4.51 1.94 5.33
CA ILE A 52 5.77 2.34 4.69
C ILE A 52 6.32 1.20 3.83
N VAL A 53 6.39 -0.02 4.37
CA VAL A 53 6.91 -1.19 3.64
C VAL A 53 6.06 -1.49 2.41
N ALA A 54 4.73 -1.47 2.54
CA ALA A 54 3.82 -1.70 1.42
C ALA A 54 3.96 -0.63 0.35
N PHE A 55 4.00 0.65 0.74
CA PHE A 55 4.17 1.76 -0.18
C PHE A 55 5.48 1.64 -0.97
N LEU A 56 6.59 1.33 -0.28
CA LEU A 56 7.89 1.14 -0.93
C LEU A 56 7.89 -0.08 -1.85
N ALA A 57 7.29 -1.20 -1.44
CA ALA A 57 7.20 -2.41 -2.25
C ALA A 57 6.39 -2.16 -3.54
N PHE A 58 5.23 -1.51 -3.43
CA PHE A 58 4.44 -1.13 -4.60
C PHE A 58 5.18 -0.12 -5.49
N SER A 59 5.81 0.89 -4.89
CA SER A 59 6.59 1.89 -5.66
C SER A 59 7.74 1.23 -6.42
N TYR A 60 8.46 0.30 -5.79
CA TYR A 60 9.52 -0.46 -6.46
C TYR A 60 8.98 -1.34 -7.58
N TRP A 61 7.84 -2.01 -7.38
CA TRP A 61 7.23 -2.83 -8.43
C TRP A 61 6.85 -1.97 -9.64
N PHE A 62 6.14 -0.87 -9.44
CA PHE A 62 5.62 -0.06 -10.54
C PHE A 62 6.65 0.83 -11.23
N TYR A 63 7.67 1.32 -10.51
CA TYR A 63 8.61 2.32 -11.04
C TYR A 63 10.08 1.87 -11.06
N GLY A 64 10.44 0.84 -10.28
CA GLY A 64 11.83 0.36 -10.14
C GLY A 64 12.15 -0.86 -11.00
N ARG A 65 11.20 -1.31 -11.82
CA ARG A 65 11.32 -2.43 -12.76
C ARG A 65 11.19 -1.91 -14.19
#